data_AF-A0A931QBQ6-F1
#
_entry.id   AF-A0A931QBQ6-F1
#
_cell.length_a   1.000
_cell.length_b   1.000
_cell.length_c   1.000
_cell.angle_alpha   90.00
_cell.angle_beta   90.00
_cell.angle_gamma   90.00
#
_symmetry.space_group_name_H-M   'P 1'
#
loop_
_entity.id
_entity.type
_entity.pdbx_description
1 polymer ?
#
loop_
_entity_poly.entity_id
_entity_poly.type
_entity_poly.pdbx_seq_one_letter_code
_entity_poly.pdbx_strand_id
1 'polypeptide(L)'
;PRTVAELWDHADLDEVRRECRTQIERAIVWGFDVSPLGTHLGALALRPEFFDIYLDLAIDFRLPLRLPDQSQERVAGFPFRRLAEEEGVVSPDHVIAARSVTLEDAMRTALVELGPGVTEIIIRPAIDSPELRSLAPHWPDRGVSVEALTKGAELRAMAERAGAFFIGYRALRELQRSPVSTPDAGGRTRVI
;
A
#
# COMPACT_ATOMS: atom_id res chain seq x y z
N PRO A 1 10.20 -20.93 4.81
CA PRO A 1 8.76 -21.16 4.55
C PRO A 1 8.44 -20.93 3.06
N ARG A 2 7.62 -21.80 2.45
CA ARG A 2 7.14 -21.70 1.05
C ARG A 2 5.78 -21.02 0.93
N THR A 3 5.04 -20.90 2.02
CA THR A 3 3.73 -20.24 2.08
C THR A 3 3.66 -19.21 3.20
N VAL A 4 2.65 -18.33 3.16
CA VAL A 4 2.40 -17.36 4.24
C VAL A 4 1.97 -18.06 5.53
N ALA A 5 1.18 -19.14 5.44
CA ALA A 5 0.80 -19.93 6.62
C ALA A 5 2.03 -20.55 7.30
N GLU A 6 2.93 -21.17 6.53
CA GLU A 6 4.19 -21.70 7.08
C GLU A 6 5.08 -20.60 7.68
N LEU A 7 5.03 -19.37 7.16
CA LEU A 7 5.73 -18.24 7.76
C LEU A 7 5.13 -17.93 9.13
N TRP A 8 3.80 -17.81 9.22
CA TRP A 8 3.11 -17.52 10.48
C TRP A 8 3.31 -18.59 11.54
N ASP A 9 3.38 -19.86 11.14
CA ASP A 9 3.46 -20.98 12.08
C ASP A 9 4.88 -21.25 12.60
N HIS A 10 5.91 -20.73 11.91
CA HIS A 10 7.30 -21.15 12.15
C HIS A 10 8.32 -20.04 12.29
N ALA A 11 7.98 -18.80 11.93
CA ALA A 11 8.94 -17.71 12.04
C ALA A 11 9.16 -17.29 13.49
N ASP A 12 10.42 -17.03 13.83
CA ASP A 12 10.78 -16.29 15.03
C ASP A 12 10.50 -14.80 14.80
N LEU A 13 9.65 -14.19 15.62
CA LEU A 13 9.24 -12.80 15.48
C LEU A 13 10.40 -11.82 15.67
N ASP A 14 11.41 -12.15 16.48
CA ASP A 14 12.60 -11.31 16.66
C ASP A 14 13.51 -11.37 15.43
N GLU A 15 13.57 -12.51 14.74
CA GLU A 15 14.25 -12.62 13.45
C GLU A 15 13.51 -11.85 12.36
N VAL A 16 12.19 -11.97 12.29
CA VAL A 16 11.37 -11.21 11.33
C VAL A 16 11.57 -9.71 11.52
N ARG A 17 11.54 -9.22 12.76
CA ARG A 17 11.77 -7.81 13.09
C ARG A 17 13.16 -7.34 12.63
N ARG A 18 14.21 -8.10 12.95
CA ARG A 18 15.59 -7.77 12.55
C ARG A 18 15.75 -7.77 11.02
N GLU A 19 15.19 -8.76 10.34
CA GLU A 19 15.25 -8.86 8.88
C GLU A 19 14.49 -7.70 8.21
N CYS A 20 13.25 -7.42 8.63
CA CYS A 20 12.46 -6.33 8.07
C CYS A 20 13.12 -4.96 8.26
N ARG A 21 13.68 -4.70 9.46
CA ARG A 21 14.49 -3.49 9.69
C ARG A 21 15.68 -3.43 8.75
N THR A 22 16.42 -4.53 8.61
CA THR A 22 17.60 -4.60 7.73
C THR A 22 17.24 -4.33 6.27
N GLN A 23 16.08 -4.78 5.78
CA GLN A 23 15.61 -4.48 4.43
C GLN A 23 15.36 -2.98 4.22
N ILE A 24 14.74 -2.32 5.19
CA ILE A 24 14.47 -0.87 5.14
C ILE A 24 15.79 -0.08 5.17
N GLU A 25 16.68 -0.39 6.13
CA GLU A 25 17.98 0.26 6.27
C GLU A 25 18.84 0.07 5.02
N ARG A 26 18.83 -1.12 4.42
CA ARG A 26 19.55 -1.40 3.19
C ARG A 26 19.01 -0.61 2.00
N ALA A 27 17.68 -0.45 1.89
CA ALA A 27 17.11 0.41 0.87
C ALA A 27 17.58 1.87 1.02
N ILE A 28 17.64 2.37 2.26
CA ILE A 28 18.15 3.71 2.55
C ILE A 28 19.63 3.83 2.17
N VAL A 29 20.47 2.84 2.53
CA VAL A 29 21.90 2.80 2.19
C VAL A 29 22.13 2.77 0.67
N TRP A 30 21.25 2.10 -0.08
CA TRP A 30 21.28 2.11 -1.54
C TRP A 30 20.81 3.44 -2.17
N GLY A 31 20.39 4.41 -1.36
CA GLY A 31 19.98 5.74 -1.80
C GLY A 31 18.51 5.86 -2.17
N PHE A 32 17.66 4.88 -1.81
CA PHE A 32 16.23 4.99 -2.05
C PHE A 32 15.57 5.96 -1.06
N ASP A 33 14.78 6.88 -1.59
CA ASP A 33 13.87 7.74 -0.81
C ASP A 33 12.62 6.94 -0.41
N VAL A 34 12.76 6.04 0.57
CA VAL A 34 11.69 5.13 1.01
C VAL A 34 10.46 5.95 1.44
N SER A 35 9.33 5.73 0.77
CA SER A 35 8.15 6.58 0.89
C SER A 35 7.00 5.91 1.64
N PRO A 36 6.61 4.67 1.34
CA PRO A 36 5.83 3.84 2.26
C PRO A 36 6.50 2.53 2.63
N LEU A 37 5.97 1.86 3.65
CA LEU A 37 6.19 0.43 3.85
C LEU A 37 5.05 -0.37 3.22
N GLY A 38 5.40 -1.54 2.69
CA GLY A 38 4.47 -2.49 2.08
C GLY A 38 4.86 -3.91 2.47
N THR A 39 3.89 -4.82 2.50
CA THR A 39 4.14 -6.25 2.70
C THR A 39 3.70 -7.06 1.48
N HIS A 40 4.55 -7.98 1.04
CA HIS A 40 4.17 -8.94 0.01
C HIS A 40 3.12 -9.93 0.58
N LEU A 41 2.12 -10.28 -0.24
CA LEU A 41 1.02 -11.21 0.10
C LEU A 41 0.23 -10.88 1.37
N GLY A 42 0.36 -9.67 1.93
CA GLY A 42 -0.23 -9.36 3.23
C GLY A 42 0.43 -10.06 4.42
N ALA A 43 1.62 -10.64 4.23
CA ALA A 43 2.29 -11.49 5.23
C ALA A 43 2.45 -10.81 6.60
N LEU A 44 2.78 -9.52 6.63
CA LEU A 44 2.89 -8.75 7.87
C LEU A 44 1.59 -8.06 8.29
N ALA A 45 0.58 -8.00 7.42
CA ALA A 45 -0.64 -7.21 7.67
C ALA A 45 -1.81 -8.05 8.20
N LEU A 46 -1.84 -9.35 7.88
CA LEU A 46 -3.02 -10.20 8.11
C LEU A 46 -2.90 -11.10 9.34
N ARG A 47 -1.86 -10.93 10.16
CA ARG A 47 -1.65 -11.66 11.42
C ARG A 47 -1.25 -10.68 12.52
N PRO A 48 -1.93 -10.64 13.68
CA PRO A 48 -1.69 -9.60 14.70
C PRO A 48 -0.22 -9.46 15.12
N GLU A 49 0.41 -10.58 15.42
CA GLU A 49 1.78 -10.64 15.96
C GLU A 49 2.83 -10.14 14.95
N PHE A 50 2.56 -10.29 13.65
CA PHE A 50 3.39 -9.73 12.58
C PHE A 50 3.02 -8.28 12.25
N PHE A 51 1.77 -7.89 12.49
CA PHE A 51 1.30 -6.53 12.31
C PHE A 51 1.93 -5.59 13.34
N ASP A 52 2.14 -6.04 14.57
CA ASP A 52 2.88 -5.28 15.58
C ASP A 52 4.28 -4.89 15.07
N ILE A 53 4.99 -5.84 14.45
CA ILE A 53 6.30 -5.57 13.82
C ILE A 53 6.15 -4.54 12.68
N TYR A 54 5.13 -4.69 11.84
CA TYR A 54 4.90 -3.81 10.70
C TYR A 54 4.59 -2.37 11.13
N LEU A 55 3.77 -2.22 12.18
CA LEU A 55 3.38 -0.95 12.76
C LEU A 55 4.55 -0.26 13.45
N ASP A 56 5.31 -0.99 14.29
CA ASP A 56 6.51 -0.49 14.95
C ASP A 56 7.52 0.05 13.94
N LEU A 57 7.75 -0.65 12.83
CA LEU A 57 8.63 -0.19 11.77
C LEU A 57 8.09 1.09 11.10
N ALA A 58 6.78 1.21 10.91
CA ALA A 58 6.19 2.44 10.37
C ALA A 58 6.40 3.63 11.31
N ILE A 59 6.27 3.43 12.61
CA ILE A 59 6.50 4.45 13.65
C ILE A 59 7.97 4.85 13.65
N ASP A 60 8.87 3.88 13.78
CA ASP A 60 10.32 4.10 13.89
C ASP A 60 10.90 4.85 12.69
N PHE A 61 10.50 4.47 11.48
CA PHE A 61 10.97 5.09 10.25
C PHE A 61 10.11 6.30 9.82
N ARG A 62 9.01 6.57 10.55
CA ARG A 62 7.99 7.59 10.23
C ARG A 62 7.55 7.48 8.77
N LEU A 63 7.05 6.31 8.41
CA LEU A 63 6.59 5.97 7.06
C LEU A 63 5.11 5.56 7.08
N PRO A 64 4.32 5.98 6.08
CA PRO A 64 2.98 5.44 5.84
C PRO A 64 2.99 3.94 5.59
N LEU A 65 1.88 3.28 5.93
CA LEU A 65 1.65 1.87 5.64
C LEU A 65 0.72 1.69 4.45
N ARG A 66 1.09 0.74 3.58
CA ARG A 66 0.11 0.10 2.69
C ARG A 66 -0.62 -0.96 3.50
N LEU A 67 -1.91 -0.74 3.73
CA LEU A 67 -2.78 -1.68 4.43
C LEU A 67 -3.77 -2.33 3.46
N PRO A 68 -4.17 -3.59 3.69
CA PRO A 68 -5.29 -4.18 2.96
C PRO A 68 -6.57 -3.35 3.10
N ASP A 69 -7.52 -3.50 2.18
CA ASP A 69 -8.84 -2.86 2.32
C ASP A 69 -9.51 -3.25 3.66
N GLN A 70 -10.34 -2.35 4.20
CA GLN A 70 -11.02 -2.57 5.48
C GLN A 70 -11.82 -3.88 5.52
N SER A 71 -12.37 -4.32 4.37
CA SER A 71 -13.07 -5.60 4.24
C SER A 71 -12.23 -6.82 4.69
N GLN A 72 -10.90 -6.71 4.68
CA GLN A 72 -9.99 -7.78 5.07
C GLN A 72 -9.83 -7.91 6.59
N GLU A 73 -10.22 -6.92 7.40
CA GLU A 73 -10.13 -6.97 8.87
C GLU A 73 -10.96 -8.14 9.45
N ARG A 74 -12.09 -8.46 8.81
CA ARG A 74 -12.93 -9.60 9.22
C ARG A 74 -12.22 -10.94 9.05
N VAL A 75 -11.40 -11.07 8.00
CA VAL A 75 -10.63 -12.29 7.72
C VAL A 75 -9.37 -12.33 8.60
N ALA A 76 -8.72 -11.18 8.79
CA ALA A 76 -7.55 -11.05 9.66
C ALA A 76 -7.90 -11.28 11.15
N GLY A 77 -9.13 -10.94 11.55
CA GLY A 77 -9.62 -11.12 12.92
C GLY A 77 -9.26 -9.98 13.89
N PHE A 78 -8.76 -8.85 13.39
CA PHE A 78 -8.38 -7.70 14.20
C PHE A 78 -8.43 -6.38 13.38
N PRO A 79 -8.59 -5.21 14.04
CA PRO A 79 -8.84 -3.94 13.36
C PRO A 79 -7.53 -3.20 13.00
N PHE A 80 -6.73 -3.75 12.08
CA PHE A 80 -5.42 -3.19 11.73
C PHE A 80 -5.44 -1.72 11.28
N ARG A 81 -6.52 -1.22 10.65
CA ARG A 81 -6.59 0.18 10.23
C ARG A 81 -6.74 1.12 11.40
N ARG A 82 -7.59 0.75 12.37
CA ARG A 82 -7.78 1.54 13.59
C ARG A 82 -6.49 1.58 14.41
N LEU A 83 -5.81 0.44 14.55
CA LEU A 83 -4.54 0.38 15.29
C LEU A 83 -3.46 1.27 14.66
N ALA A 84 -3.38 1.32 13.33
CA ALA A 84 -2.48 2.25 12.65
C ALA A 84 -2.87 3.71 12.89
N GLU A 85 -4.16 4.03 12.82
CA GLU A 85 -4.68 5.39 13.06
C GLU A 85 -4.40 5.87 14.50
N GLU A 86 -4.59 5.00 15.50
CA GLU A 86 -4.34 5.28 16.92
C GLU A 86 -2.87 5.65 17.19
N GLU A 87 -1.94 5.07 16.44
CA GLU A 87 -0.51 5.39 16.48
C GLU A 87 -0.10 6.55 15.55
N GLY A 88 -1.07 7.19 14.89
CA GLY A 88 -0.82 8.31 13.96
C GLY A 88 -0.12 7.90 12.66
N VAL A 89 -0.18 6.62 12.29
CA VAL A 89 0.41 6.09 11.06
C VAL A 89 -0.58 6.24 9.90
N VAL A 90 -0.14 6.96 8.86
CA VAL A 90 -0.98 7.27 7.69
C VAL A 90 -1.07 6.05 6.77
N SER A 91 -2.26 5.81 6.23
CA SER A 91 -2.50 4.81 5.18
C SER A 91 -3.60 5.29 4.22
N PRO A 92 -3.68 4.77 2.98
CA PRO A 92 -4.80 5.09 2.09
C PRO A 92 -6.14 4.65 2.68
N ASP A 93 -7.18 5.47 2.51
CA ASP A 93 -8.54 5.21 2.99
C ASP A 93 -9.18 3.99 2.29
N HIS A 94 -8.95 3.86 0.99
CA HIS A 94 -9.53 2.81 0.15
C HIS A 94 -8.45 2.08 -0.65
N VAL A 95 -8.59 0.76 -0.84
CA VAL A 95 -7.62 -0.04 -1.58
C VAL A 95 -8.30 -0.97 -2.58
N ILE A 96 -7.98 -0.81 -3.86
CA ILE A 96 -8.52 -1.59 -4.96
C ILE A 96 -7.40 -2.41 -5.59
N ALA A 97 -7.46 -3.74 -5.45
CA ALA A 97 -6.47 -4.63 -6.05
C ALA A 97 -6.90 -5.09 -7.44
N ALA A 98 -6.28 -4.54 -8.49
CA ALA A 98 -6.53 -4.93 -9.89
C ALA A 98 -5.82 -6.25 -10.21
N ARG A 99 -6.36 -7.37 -9.73
CA ARG A 99 -5.69 -8.68 -9.82
C ARG A 99 -5.82 -9.35 -11.18
N SER A 100 -6.91 -9.08 -11.92
CA SER A 100 -7.27 -9.76 -13.17
C SER A 100 -8.06 -8.89 -14.15
N VAL A 101 -8.07 -7.57 -13.92
CA VAL A 101 -8.77 -6.61 -14.77
C VAL A 101 -7.74 -5.65 -15.39
N THR A 102 -8.11 -5.02 -16.49
CA THR A 102 -7.26 -3.99 -17.09
C THR A 102 -7.14 -2.80 -16.12
N LEU A 103 -6.09 -1.98 -16.27
CA LEU A 103 -5.96 -0.74 -15.50
C LEU A 103 -7.15 0.20 -15.75
N GLU A 104 -7.69 0.20 -16.97
CA GLU A 104 -8.85 1.02 -17.31
C GLU A 104 -10.10 0.58 -16.54
N ASP A 105 -10.36 -0.73 -16.44
CA ASP A 105 -11.48 -1.26 -15.66
C ASP A 105 -11.30 -0.99 -14.17
N ALA A 106 -10.10 -1.22 -13.63
CA ALA A 106 -9.79 -0.92 -12.23
C ALA A 106 -10.00 0.57 -11.91
N MET A 107 -9.58 1.45 -12.81
CA MET A 107 -9.82 2.88 -12.70
C MET A 107 -11.30 3.21 -12.80
N ARG A 108 -12.04 2.60 -13.74
CA ARG A 108 -13.49 2.82 -13.87
C ARG A 108 -14.24 2.41 -12.60
N THR A 109 -13.89 1.28 -12.00
CA THR A 109 -14.40 0.84 -10.70
C THR A 109 -14.05 1.87 -9.62
N ALA A 110 -12.78 2.28 -9.53
CA ALA A 110 -12.33 3.26 -8.56
C ALA A 110 -13.07 4.59 -8.67
N LEU A 111 -13.40 5.03 -9.88
CA LEU A 111 -14.13 6.27 -10.14
C LEU A 111 -15.62 6.19 -9.77
N VAL A 112 -16.23 5.00 -9.87
CA VAL A 112 -17.61 4.78 -9.42
C VAL A 112 -17.67 4.74 -7.89
N GLU A 113 -16.66 4.14 -7.27
CA GLU A 113 -16.56 3.98 -5.81
C GLU A 113 -15.82 5.14 -5.13
N LEU A 114 -15.50 6.20 -5.87
CA LEU A 114 -14.63 7.26 -5.38
C LEU A 114 -15.31 8.03 -4.24
N GLY A 115 -14.90 7.70 -3.02
CA GLY A 115 -15.20 8.47 -1.81
C GLY A 115 -14.18 9.61 -1.60
N PRO A 116 -14.49 10.56 -0.70
CA PRO A 116 -13.49 11.49 -0.20
C PRO A 116 -12.33 10.73 0.45
N GLY A 117 -11.09 11.16 0.19
CA GLY A 117 -9.88 10.55 0.75
C GLY A 117 -8.92 10.05 -0.33
N VAL A 118 -8.01 9.18 0.09
CA VAL A 118 -6.95 8.62 -0.73
C VAL A 118 -7.29 7.18 -1.11
N THR A 119 -7.55 6.96 -2.39
CA THR A 119 -7.73 5.62 -2.95
C THR A 119 -6.45 5.12 -3.58
N GLU A 120 -5.97 3.96 -3.15
CA GLU A 120 -4.86 3.25 -3.75
C GLU A 120 -5.34 2.15 -4.71
N ILE A 121 -4.93 2.22 -5.97
CA ILE A 121 -5.13 1.15 -6.95
C ILE A 121 -3.83 0.35 -7.08
N ILE A 122 -3.86 -0.92 -6.69
CA ILE A 122 -2.71 -1.81 -6.76
C ILE A 122 -2.72 -2.55 -8.10
N ILE A 123 -1.71 -2.28 -8.91
CA ILE A 123 -1.43 -2.95 -10.18
C ILE A 123 -0.08 -3.68 -10.13
N ARG A 124 0.11 -4.69 -10.99
CA ARG A 124 1.34 -5.50 -11.07
C ARG A 124 1.85 -5.60 -12.51
N PRO A 125 2.20 -4.46 -13.13
CA PRO A 125 2.73 -4.42 -14.48
C PRO A 125 4.05 -5.19 -14.54
N ALA A 126 4.26 -5.96 -15.60
CA ALA A 126 5.50 -6.68 -15.83
C ALA A 126 5.80 -6.74 -17.34
N ILE A 127 7.09 -6.64 -17.70
CA ILE A 127 7.54 -6.89 -19.06
C ILE A 127 7.46 -8.39 -19.31
N ASP A 128 6.86 -8.79 -20.43
CA ASP A 128 6.88 -10.18 -20.87
C ASP A 128 8.31 -10.58 -21.25
N SER A 129 8.94 -11.39 -20.41
CA SER A 129 10.32 -11.85 -20.57
C SER A 129 10.44 -13.35 -20.28
N PRO A 130 11.46 -14.04 -20.80
CA PRO A 130 11.73 -15.44 -20.46
C PRO A 130 11.83 -15.68 -18.95
N GLU A 131 12.43 -14.75 -18.20
CA GLU A 131 12.54 -14.81 -16.75
C GLU A 131 11.17 -14.77 -16.09
N LEU A 132 10.28 -13.84 -16.50
CA LEU A 132 8.92 -13.77 -15.97
C LEU A 132 8.15 -15.07 -16.25
N ARG A 133 8.22 -15.59 -17.48
CA ARG A 133 7.55 -16.83 -17.88
C ARG A 133 8.03 -18.03 -17.07
N SER A 134 9.30 -18.04 -16.65
CA SER A 134 9.87 -19.10 -15.82
C SER A 134 9.42 -19.03 -14.35
N LEU A 135 9.25 -17.82 -13.80
CA LEU A 135 8.94 -17.59 -12.38
C LEU A 135 7.44 -17.52 -12.09
N ALA A 136 6.64 -17.13 -13.08
CA ALA A 136 5.21 -16.93 -12.93
C ALA A 136 4.46 -17.64 -14.06
N PRO A 137 4.07 -18.91 -13.90
CA PRO A 137 3.31 -19.65 -14.91
C PRO A 137 1.98 -18.96 -15.31
N HIS A 138 1.39 -18.21 -14.37
CA HIS A 138 0.18 -17.39 -14.56
C HIS A 138 0.49 -15.93 -14.93
N TRP A 139 1.64 -15.66 -15.56
CA TRP A 139 1.98 -14.30 -16.02
C TRP A 139 0.94 -13.66 -16.96
N PRO A 140 0.19 -14.40 -17.83
CA PRO A 140 -0.83 -13.78 -18.68
C PRO A 140 -1.99 -13.21 -17.88
N ASP A 141 -2.30 -13.82 -16.72
CA ASP A 141 -3.40 -13.42 -15.84
C ASP A 141 -3.09 -12.16 -15.02
N ARG A 142 -1.86 -11.61 -15.11
CA ARG A 142 -1.47 -10.41 -14.38
C ARG A 142 -2.12 -9.12 -14.91
N GLY A 143 -2.95 -9.21 -15.96
CA GLY A 143 -4.06 -8.30 -16.29
C GLY A 143 -3.70 -6.86 -16.69
N VAL A 144 -2.50 -6.39 -16.37
CA VAL A 144 -2.03 -5.04 -16.65
C VAL A 144 -0.72 -5.14 -17.44
N SER A 145 -0.84 -5.07 -18.77
CA SER A 145 0.31 -4.87 -19.66
C SER A 145 1.01 -3.57 -19.29
N VAL A 146 2.34 -3.54 -19.40
CA VAL A 146 3.13 -2.29 -19.30
C VAL A 146 2.59 -1.20 -20.24
N GLU A 147 1.97 -1.60 -21.35
CA GLU A 147 1.29 -0.70 -22.30
C GLU A 147 0.12 0.07 -21.66
N ALA A 148 -0.55 -0.48 -20.64
CA ALA A 148 -1.60 0.25 -19.95
C ALA A 148 -1.06 1.47 -19.19
N LEU A 149 0.22 1.44 -18.77
CA LEU A 149 0.89 2.56 -18.11
C LEU A 149 1.31 3.66 -19.09
N THR A 150 1.42 3.37 -20.39
CA THR A 150 1.80 4.37 -21.39
C THR A 150 0.64 5.30 -21.75
N LYS A 151 -0.59 4.93 -21.38
CA LYS A 151 -1.82 5.75 -21.52
C LYS A 151 -1.99 6.82 -20.43
N GLY A 152 -0.90 7.28 -19.81
CA GLY A 152 -0.95 8.16 -18.63
C GLY A 152 -1.76 9.45 -18.80
N ALA A 153 -1.80 10.03 -20.02
CA ALA A 153 -2.61 11.22 -20.29
C ALA A 153 -4.12 10.95 -20.22
N GLU A 154 -4.58 9.82 -20.76
CA GLU A 154 -5.99 9.42 -20.73
C GLU A 154 -6.45 9.14 -19.29
N LEU A 155 -5.61 8.45 -18.51
CA LEU A 155 -5.87 8.16 -17.11
C LEU A 155 -5.96 9.42 -16.25
N ARG A 156 -5.07 10.40 -16.47
CA ARG A 156 -5.13 11.71 -15.80
C ARG A 156 -6.41 12.46 -16.15
N ALA A 157 -6.74 12.56 -17.44
CA ALA A 157 -7.97 13.22 -17.87
C ALA A 157 -9.23 12.53 -17.29
N MET A 158 -9.18 11.21 -17.11
CA MET A 158 -10.28 10.47 -16.49
C MET A 158 -10.41 10.76 -14.99
N ALA A 159 -9.28 10.82 -14.26
CA ALA A 159 -9.27 11.23 -12.87
C ALA A 159 -9.77 12.67 -12.69
N GLU A 160 -9.27 13.60 -13.50
CA GLU A 160 -9.65 15.02 -13.44
C GLU A 160 -11.15 15.23 -13.68
N ARG A 161 -11.75 14.52 -14.65
CA ARG A 161 -13.21 14.56 -14.88
C ARG A 161 -14.03 14.07 -13.69
N ALA A 162 -13.45 13.21 -12.85
CA ALA A 162 -14.07 12.72 -11.63
C ALA A 162 -13.72 13.58 -10.39
N GLY A 163 -13.00 14.69 -10.57
CA GLY A 163 -12.55 15.53 -9.47
C GLY A 163 -11.40 14.95 -8.65
N ALA A 164 -10.70 13.94 -9.19
CA ALA A 164 -9.56 13.29 -8.56
C ALA A 164 -8.24 13.72 -9.22
N PHE A 165 -7.14 13.58 -8.48
CA PHE A 165 -5.79 13.77 -9.00
C PHE A 165 -4.86 12.69 -8.46
N PHE A 166 -3.75 12.45 -9.17
CA PHE A 166 -2.76 11.48 -8.75
C PHE A 166 -1.76 12.09 -7.77
N ILE A 167 -1.51 11.38 -6.67
CA ILE A 167 -0.42 11.67 -5.73
C ILE A 167 0.57 10.51 -5.69
N GLY A 168 1.78 10.79 -5.23
CA GLY A 168 2.73 9.77 -4.80
C GLY A 168 2.74 9.64 -3.28
N TYR A 169 3.23 8.51 -2.76
CA TYR A 169 3.35 8.27 -1.32
C TYR A 169 4.23 9.26 -0.58
N ARG A 170 5.09 10.01 -1.28
CA ARG A 170 5.85 11.11 -0.67
C ARG A 170 4.94 12.12 0.01
N ALA A 171 3.79 12.45 -0.57
CA ALA A 171 2.82 13.37 0.01
C ALA A 171 2.24 12.82 1.33
N LEU A 172 1.90 11.53 1.38
CA LEU A 172 1.42 10.89 2.61
C LEU A 172 2.50 10.83 3.69
N ARG A 173 3.75 10.60 3.30
CA ARG A 173 4.88 10.60 4.23
C ARG A 173 5.14 12.00 4.79
N GLU A 174 5.04 13.03 3.95
CA GLU A 174 5.14 14.42 4.37
C GLU A 174 4.01 14.79 5.33
N LEU A 175 2.78 14.33 5.06
CA LEU A 175 1.63 14.46 5.97
C LEU A 175 1.93 13.81 7.33
N GLN A 176 2.38 12.55 7.36
CA GLN A 176 2.70 11.83 8.60
C GLN A 176 3.84 12.49 9.39
N ARG A 177 4.80 13.11 8.71
CA ARG A 177 5.95 13.79 9.34
C ARG A 177 5.68 15.24 9.67
N SER A 178 4.55 15.80 9.24
CA SER A 178 4.17 17.16 9.55
C SER A 178 3.84 17.26 11.04
N PRO A 179 4.22 18.36 11.71
CA PRO A 179 3.82 18.58 13.08
C PRO A 179 2.28 18.57 13.15
N VAL A 180 1.72 17.86 14.12
CA VAL A 180 0.28 17.87 14.39
C VAL A 180 -0.11 19.32 14.63
N SER A 181 -0.79 19.94 13.68
CA SER A 181 -1.46 21.21 13.90
C SER A 181 -2.55 20.96 14.92
N THR A 182 -2.34 21.40 16.16
CA THR A 182 -3.41 21.53 17.15
C THR A 182 -4.60 22.21 16.47
N PRO A 183 -5.81 21.62 16.51
CA PRO A 183 -6.95 22.23 15.86
C PRO A 183 -7.19 23.58 16.53
N ASP A 184 -7.03 24.65 15.74
CA ASP A 184 -7.45 25.97 16.15
C ASP A 184 -8.97 25.92 16.39
N ALA A 185 -9.45 26.54 17.46
CA ALA A 185 -10.85 26.49 17.89
C ALA A 185 -11.83 27.20 16.93
N GLY A 186 -11.42 27.46 15.69
CA GLY A 186 -12.18 28.10 14.63
C GLY A 186 -12.18 27.23 13.38
N GLY A 187 -13.38 26.80 12.98
CA GLY A 187 -13.57 25.80 11.94
C GLY A 187 -12.94 26.10 10.57
N ARG A 188 -12.78 25.00 9.84
CA ARG A 188 -12.52 24.86 8.39
C ARG A 188 -11.08 25.13 7.97
N THR A 189 -10.35 24.05 7.69
CA THR A 189 -9.95 23.66 6.33
C THR A 189 -9.47 22.20 6.39
N ARG A 190 -10.20 21.28 5.74
CA ARG A 190 -9.68 19.93 5.46
C ARG A 190 -8.71 20.07 4.31
N VAL A 191 -7.47 19.65 4.53
CA VAL A 191 -6.47 19.49 3.46
C VAL A 191 -6.90 18.26 2.64
N ILE A 192 -6.97 18.46 1.32
CA ILE A 192 -7.31 17.46 0.29
C ILE A 192 -6.04 16.72 -0.11
#